data_AF-A0A536HLK2-F1
#
_entry.id   AF-A0A536HLK2-F1
#
_cell.length_a   1.000
_cell.length_b   1.000
_cell.length_c   1.000
_cell.angle_alpha   90.00
_cell.angle_beta   90.00
_cell.angle_gamma   90.00
#
_symmetry.space_group_name_H-M   'P 1'
#
loop_
_entity.id
_entity.type
_entity.pdbx_description
1 polymer ?
#
loop_
_entity_poly.entity_id
_entity_poly.type
_entity_poly.pdbx_seq_one_letter_code
_entity_poly.pdbx_strand_id
1 'polypeptide(L)'
;MRRKVSMTINGTQYEHEVEPRLLLVYHIRENAGLTGTHIGCDTSNCGACTVEIDGHSVKSCTVFAVQAEGAQITTIEGLAKGNELHPIQQAFWDEHGLQCGYCTPGMIMAAKQLLERNPNPSEREIR
;
A
#
# COMPACT_ATOMS: atom_id res chain seq x y z
N MET A 1 13.06 20.81 12.37
CA MET A 1 12.58 21.65 11.25
C MET A 1 11.76 20.77 10.32
N ARG A 2 10.55 21.22 9.94
CA ARG A 2 9.71 20.48 8.98
C ARG A 2 10.29 20.53 7.58
N ARG A 3 9.93 19.57 6.73
CA ARG A 3 10.31 19.49 5.32
C ARG A 3 9.05 19.42 4.48
N LYS A 4 9.01 20.22 3.42
CA LYS A 4 8.00 20.09 2.38
C LYS A 4 8.25 18.80 1.62
N VAL A 5 7.21 17.99 1.42
CA VAL A 5 7.22 16.82 0.57
C VAL A 5 6.06 16.86 -0.43
N SER A 6 6.28 16.34 -1.63
CA SER A 6 5.27 16.14 -2.67
C SER A 6 5.37 14.72 -3.24
N MET A 7 4.25 14.01 -3.31
CA MET A 7 4.18 12.66 -3.90
C MET A 7 2.82 12.45 -4.56
N THR A 8 2.75 11.53 -5.53
CA THR A 8 1.48 11.19 -6.17
C THR A 8 0.97 9.89 -5.57
N ILE A 9 -0.23 9.91 -4.98
CA ILE A 9 -0.85 8.74 -4.37
C ILE A 9 -2.14 8.45 -5.13
N ASN A 10 -2.25 7.25 -5.72
CA ASN A 10 -3.39 6.82 -6.52
C ASN A 10 -3.75 7.83 -7.64
N GLY A 11 -2.73 8.38 -8.30
CA GLY A 11 -2.88 9.38 -9.36
C GLY A 11 -3.20 10.81 -8.91
N THR A 12 -3.35 11.05 -7.60
CA THR A 12 -3.59 12.39 -7.04
C THR A 12 -2.32 12.92 -6.38
N GLN A 13 -1.92 14.16 -6.68
CA GLN A 13 -0.76 14.78 -6.05
C GLN A 13 -1.10 15.29 -4.64
N TYR A 14 -0.29 14.91 -3.66
CA TYR A 14 -0.35 15.38 -2.27
C TYR A 14 0.91 16.15 -1.93
N GLU A 15 0.74 17.29 -1.26
CA GLU A 15 1.84 18.15 -0.84
C GLU A 15 1.66 18.58 0.63
N HIS A 16 2.63 18.28 1.49
CA HIS A 16 2.55 18.53 2.93
C HIS A 16 3.89 18.95 3.53
N GLU A 17 3.86 19.71 4.63
CA GLU A 17 5.02 19.91 5.49
C GLU A 17 5.04 18.88 6.64
N VAL A 18 6.06 18.04 6.66
CA VAL A 18 6.16 16.90 7.57
C VAL A 18 7.40 16.96 8.45
N GLU A 19 7.37 16.27 9.59
CA GLU A 19 8.60 15.98 10.32
C GLU A 19 9.47 15.00 9.52
N PRO A 20 10.81 15.17 9.46
CA PRO A 20 11.68 14.26 8.71
C PRO A 20 11.59 12.78 9.10
N ARG A 21 11.16 12.51 10.34
CA ARG A 21 10.99 11.17 10.90
C ARG A 21 9.60 10.57 10.70
N LEU A 22 8.68 11.30 10.07
CA LEU A 22 7.33 10.80 9.82
C LEU A 22 7.42 9.60 8.88
N LEU A 23 6.94 8.44 9.31
CA LEU A 23 6.89 7.27 8.44
C LEU A 23 5.80 7.45 7.37
N LEU A 24 6.04 6.87 6.20
CA LEU A 24 5.15 6.97 5.05
C LEU A 24 3.76 6.41 5.36
N VAL A 25 3.66 5.34 6.16
CA VAL A 25 2.37 4.78 6.58
C VAL A 25 1.50 5.82 7.32
N TYR A 26 2.11 6.63 8.18
CA TYR A 26 1.40 7.69 8.90
C TYR A 26 1.05 8.85 7.97
N HIS A 27 1.95 9.22 7.04
CA HIS A 27 1.63 10.24 6.02
C HIS A 27 0.42 9.84 5.16
N ILE A 28 0.40 8.60 4.64
CA ILE A 28 -0.71 8.08 3.83
C ILE A 28 -2.03 8.13 4.63
N ARG A 29 -2.01 7.66 5.88
CA ARG A 29 -3.23 7.55 6.70
C ARG A 29 -3.73 8.88 7.23
N GLU A 30 -2.84 9.72 7.74
CA GLU A 30 -3.19 10.90 8.53
C GLU A 30 -3.14 12.19 7.71
N ASN A 31 -2.16 12.33 6.80
CA ASN A 31 -2.05 13.52 5.96
C ASN A 31 -2.86 13.37 4.67
N ALA A 32 -2.73 12.25 3.97
CA ALA A 32 -3.50 12.00 2.74
C ALA A 32 -4.91 11.46 3.00
N GLY A 33 -5.21 11.01 4.24
CA GLY A 33 -6.54 10.53 4.63
C GLY A 33 -6.90 9.14 4.10
N LEU A 34 -5.93 8.38 3.61
CA LEU A 34 -6.12 7.06 2.98
C LEU A 34 -5.87 5.95 4.02
N THR A 35 -6.95 5.47 4.64
CA THR A 35 -6.87 4.61 5.82
C THR A 35 -6.81 3.11 5.53
N GLY A 36 -6.89 2.68 4.27
CA GLY A 36 -6.87 1.28 3.87
C GLY A 36 -5.52 0.60 4.12
N THR A 37 -4.41 1.34 4.09
CA THR A 37 -3.11 0.84 4.52
C THR A 37 -3.08 0.76 6.06
N HIS A 38 -2.87 -0.42 6.63
CA HIS A 38 -2.98 -0.65 8.09
C HIS A 38 -1.63 -0.71 8.81
N ILE A 39 -1.67 -0.46 10.13
CA ILE A 39 -0.52 -0.50 11.03
C ILE A 39 -0.70 -1.64 12.03
N GLY A 40 -0.21 -2.84 11.70
CA GLY A 40 -0.36 -4.01 12.56
C GLY A 40 0.76 -4.21 13.59
N CYS A 41 1.98 -3.74 13.31
CA CYS A 41 3.14 -4.06 14.17
C CYS A 41 4.23 -2.98 14.27
N ASP A 42 4.26 -1.99 13.38
CA ASP A 42 5.33 -0.97 13.24
C ASP A 42 6.78 -1.48 13.20
N THR A 43 6.98 -2.78 13.02
CA THR A 43 8.28 -3.46 13.10
C THR A 43 8.57 -4.29 11.85
N SER A 44 7.90 -3.98 10.73
CA SER A 44 8.01 -4.69 9.44
C SER A 44 7.48 -6.13 9.42
N ASN A 45 7.17 -6.75 10.56
CA ASN A 45 6.85 -8.19 10.62
C ASN A 45 5.54 -8.59 9.92
N CYS A 46 4.46 -7.81 10.06
CA CYS A 46 3.12 -8.27 9.65
C CYS A 46 2.73 -8.03 8.18
N GLY A 47 3.38 -7.10 7.47
CA GLY A 47 3.01 -6.75 6.08
C GLY A 47 1.69 -5.98 5.88
N ALA A 48 0.94 -5.64 6.94
CA ALA A 48 -0.34 -4.93 6.83
C ALA A 48 -0.23 -3.50 6.22
N CYS A 49 0.97 -2.92 6.26
CA CYS A 49 1.27 -1.58 5.73
C CYS A 49 1.81 -1.62 4.29
N THR A 50 1.65 -2.73 3.57
CA THR A 50 2.19 -2.88 2.21
C THR A 50 1.48 -1.94 1.25
N VAL A 51 2.27 -1.17 0.51
CA VAL A 51 1.87 -0.29 -0.59
C VAL A 51 2.82 -0.50 -1.76
N GLU A 52 2.52 0.03 -2.92
CA GLU A 52 3.46 0.11 -4.03
C GLU A 52 4.13 1.48 -4.06
N ILE A 53 5.44 1.51 -4.28
CA ILE A 53 6.24 2.72 -4.55
C ILE A 53 6.98 2.50 -5.85
N ASP A 54 6.69 3.31 -6.87
CA ASP A 54 7.31 3.26 -8.20
C ASP A 54 7.32 1.84 -8.82
N GLY A 55 6.18 1.12 -8.72
CA GLY A 55 6.04 -0.24 -9.25
C GLY A 55 6.55 -1.36 -8.36
N HIS A 56 7.00 -1.05 -7.13
CA HIS A 56 7.53 -2.03 -6.18
C HIS A 56 6.74 -2.07 -4.87
N SER A 57 6.34 -3.27 -4.47
CA SER A 57 5.74 -3.54 -3.16
C SER A 57 6.71 -3.26 -2.02
N VAL A 58 6.35 -2.35 -1.13
CA VAL A 58 7.17 -1.87 -0.01
C VAL A 58 6.33 -1.80 1.27
N LYS A 59 6.95 -2.15 2.40
CA LYS A 59 6.35 -1.96 3.74
C LYS A 59 6.49 -0.50 4.15
N SER A 60 5.42 0.28 4.04
CA SER A 60 5.45 1.74 4.26
C SER A 60 5.84 2.15 5.69
N CYS A 61 5.75 1.24 6.68
CA CYS A 61 6.26 1.51 8.03
C CYS A 61 7.79 1.52 8.13
N THR A 62 8.51 1.27 7.04
CA THR A 62 10.00 1.28 6.98
C THR A 62 10.58 2.41 6.14
N VAL A 63 9.72 3.28 5.61
CA VAL A 63 10.08 4.41 4.74
C VAL A 63 9.65 5.69 5.43
N PHE A 64 10.49 6.72 5.44
CA PHE A 64 10.08 8.06 5.86
C PHE A 64 9.37 8.78 4.70
N ALA A 65 8.38 9.62 5.00
CA ALA A 65 7.67 10.41 3.99
C ALA A 65 8.63 11.27 3.15
N VAL A 66 9.70 11.80 3.74
CA VAL A 66 10.75 12.55 3.04
C VAL A 66 11.59 11.71 2.06
N GLN A 67 11.62 10.37 2.22
CA GLN A 67 12.28 9.47 1.27
C GLN A 67 11.40 9.16 0.06
N ALA A 68 10.09 9.39 0.17
CA ALA A 68 9.12 9.18 -0.91
C ALA A 68 8.85 10.47 -1.72
N GLU A 69 9.72 11.48 -1.61
CA GLU A 69 9.63 12.71 -2.39
C GLU A 69 9.63 12.40 -3.90
N GLY A 70 8.64 12.92 -4.61
CA GLY A 70 8.45 12.73 -6.05
C GLY A 70 7.94 11.34 -6.46
N ALA A 71 7.76 10.41 -5.53
CA ALA A 71 7.39 9.03 -5.85
C ALA A 71 5.93 8.88 -6.31
N GLN A 72 5.67 7.82 -7.08
CA GLN A 72 4.34 7.31 -7.40
C GLN A 72 3.97 6.21 -6.42
N ILE A 73 2.87 6.39 -5.69
CA ILE A 73 2.41 5.46 -4.66
C ILE A 73 1.03 4.92 -5.05
N THR A 74 0.89 3.60 -4.99
CA THR A 74 -0.42 2.93 -5.11
C THR A 74 -0.76 2.26 -3.80
N THR A 75 -1.94 2.57 -3.25
CA THR A 75 -2.51 1.91 -2.06
C THR A 75 -3.68 1.00 -2.45
N ILE A 76 -4.30 0.33 -1.49
CA ILE A 76 -5.45 -0.54 -1.74
C ILE A 76 -6.63 0.22 -2.37
N GLU A 77 -6.81 1.49 -2.00
CA GLU A 77 -7.84 2.38 -2.53
C GLU A 77 -7.63 2.69 -4.02
N GLY A 78 -6.38 2.62 -4.51
CA GLY A 78 -6.04 2.90 -5.90
C GLY A 78 -6.29 1.74 -6.87
N LEU A 79 -6.64 0.55 -6.38
CA LEU A 79 -6.83 -0.62 -7.24
C LEU A 79 -8.20 -0.64 -7.94
N ALA A 80 -9.25 -0.16 -7.26
CA ALA A 80 -10.60 -0.15 -7.81
C ALA A 80 -10.82 1.05 -8.75
N LYS A 81 -11.65 0.85 -9.78
CA LYS A 81 -12.09 1.94 -10.69
C LYS A 81 -13.56 2.27 -10.40
N GLY A 82 -13.78 3.22 -9.51
CA GLY A 82 -15.13 3.52 -9.02
C GLY A 82 -15.69 2.32 -8.24
N ASN A 83 -16.75 1.71 -8.75
CA ASN A 83 -17.37 0.52 -8.13
C ASN A 83 -16.85 -0.81 -8.71
N GLU A 84 -15.95 -0.76 -9.68
CA GLU A 84 -15.36 -1.96 -10.27
C GLU A 84 -14.11 -2.36 -9.49
N LEU A 85 -14.17 -3.53 -8.83
CA LEU A 85 -13.03 -4.10 -8.12
C LEU A 85 -11.94 -4.56 -9.09
N HIS A 86 -10.68 -4.39 -8.71
CA HIS A 86 -9.59 -5.05 -9.42
C HIS A 86 -9.79 -6.57 -9.39
N PRO A 87 -9.42 -7.35 -10.42
CA PRO A 87 -9.60 -8.81 -10.43
C PRO A 87 -9.08 -9.52 -9.18
N ILE A 88 -7.97 -9.06 -8.62
CA ILE A 88 -7.43 -9.60 -7.35
C ILE A 88 -8.33 -9.30 -6.15
N GLN A 89 -8.95 -8.12 -6.09
CA GLN A 89 -9.89 -7.76 -5.02
C GLN A 89 -11.16 -8.61 -5.14
N GLN A 90 -11.66 -8.80 -6.37
CA GLN A 90 -12.80 -9.66 -6.64
C GLN A 90 -12.51 -11.12 -6.26
N ALA A 91 -11.35 -11.66 -6.61
CA ALA A 91 -10.95 -13.01 -6.24
C ALA A 91 -10.88 -13.21 -4.71
N PHE A 92 -10.31 -12.26 -3.97
CA PHE A 92 -10.32 -12.31 -2.50
C PHE A 92 -11.75 -12.29 -1.92
N TRP A 93 -12.67 -11.55 -2.54
CA TRP A 93 -14.07 -11.51 -2.14
C TRP A 93 -14.78 -12.85 -2.41
N ASP A 94 -14.69 -13.35 -3.63
CA ASP A 94 -15.39 -14.57 -4.07
C ASP A 94 -14.90 -15.82 -3.34
N GLU A 95 -13.59 -15.90 -3.09
CA GLU A 95 -12.94 -17.05 -2.46
C GLU A 95 -12.80 -16.92 -0.95
N HIS A 96 -13.50 -15.96 -0.32
CA HIS A 96 -13.47 -15.74 1.14
C HIS A 96 -12.03 -15.58 1.68
N GLY A 97 -11.17 -14.92 0.91
CA GLY A 97 -9.77 -14.64 1.24
C GLY A 97 -9.58 -13.63 2.39
N LEU A 98 -10.68 -13.17 3.01
CA LEU A 98 -10.69 -12.31 4.18
C LEU A 98 -11.66 -12.84 5.24
N GLN A 99 -11.33 -12.56 6.51
CA GLN A 99 -12.23 -12.76 7.65
C GLN A 99 -12.47 -11.42 8.36
N CYS A 100 -11.59 -11.04 9.30
CA CYS A 100 -11.69 -9.76 10.00
C CYS A 100 -11.37 -8.55 9.11
N GLY A 101 -10.80 -8.78 7.93
CA GLY A 101 -10.46 -7.73 6.96
C GLY A 101 -9.12 -7.03 7.21
N TYR A 102 -8.52 -7.13 8.40
CA TYR A 102 -7.38 -6.28 8.78
C TYR A 102 -6.10 -6.50 7.95
N CYS A 103 -5.74 -7.74 7.63
CA CYS A 103 -4.54 -7.99 6.80
C CYS A 103 -4.81 -7.83 5.29
N THR A 104 -6.08 -7.83 4.88
CA THR A 104 -6.52 -7.94 3.48
C THR A 104 -5.87 -6.90 2.57
N PRO A 105 -5.81 -5.60 2.93
CA PRO A 105 -5.16 -4.60 2.08
C PRO A 105 -3.71 -4.96 1.75
N GLY A 106 -2.91 -5.29 2.77
CA GLY A 106 -1.50 -5.66 2.58
C GLY A 106 -1.32 -6.95 1.79
N MET A 107 -2.17 -7.95 2.03
CA MET A 107 -2.15 -9.23 1.30
C MET A 107 -2.49 -9.04 -0.17
N ILE A 108 -3.51 -8.23 -0.48
CA ILE A 108 -3.90 -7.92 -1.85
C ILE A 108 -2.77 -7.21 -2.60
N MET A 109 -2.14 -6.20 -1.98
CA MET A 109 -1.02 -5.48 -2.60
C MET A 109 0.16 -6.42 -2.90
N ALA A 110 0.49 -7.32 -1.98
CA ALA A 110 1.54 -8.31 -2.18
C ALA A 110 1.20 -9.32 -3.28
N ALA A 111 -0.03 -9.85 -3.29
CA ALA A 111 -0.52 -10.79 -4.31
C ALA A 111 -0.55 -10.16 -5.70
N LYS A 112 -0.99 -8.90 -5.82
CA LYS A 112 -0.92 -8.14 -7.08
C LYS A 112 0.52 -8.11 -7.61
N GLN A 113 1.48 -7.72 -6.77
CA GLN A 113 2.88 -7.63 -7.17
C GLN A 113 3.44 -8.99 -7.64
N LEU A 114 3.08 -10.08 -6.96
CA LEU A 114 3.48 -11.44 -7.38
C LEU A 114 2.95 -11.74 -8.78
N LEU A 115 1.65 -11.51 -9.02
CA LEU A 115 1.00 -11.81 -10.29
C LEU A 115 1.50 -10.94 -11.46
N GLU A 116 1.90 -9.70 -11.19
CA GLU A 116 2.53 -8.83 -12.20
C GLU A 116 3.91 -9.35 -12.63
N ARG A 117 4.65 -10.00 -11.72
CA ARG A 117 5.97 -10.57 -12.01
C ARG A 117 5.90 -11.99 -12.57
N ASN A 118 4.94 -12.78 -12.08
CA ASN A 118 4.70 -14.14 -12.49
C ASN A 118 3.18 -14.37 -12.60
N PRO A 119 2.60 -14.28 -13.82
CA PRO A 119 1.16 -14.47 -14.03
C PRO A 119 0.64 -15.88 -13.75
N ASN A 120 1.52 -16.88 -13.60
CA ASN A 120 1.13 -18.27 -13.33
C ASN A 120 2.04 -18.89 -12.24
N PRO A 121 1.98 -18.38 -10.99
CA PRO A 121 2.81 -18.86 -9.93
C PRO A 121 2.33 -20.23 -9.44
N SER A 122 3.28 -21.10 -9.12
CA SER A 122 3.00 -22.33 -8.38
C SER A 122 2.57 -22.02 -6.95
N GLU A 123 1.88 -22.95 -6.29
CA GLU A 123 1.50 -22.80 -4.87
C GLU A 123 2.69 -22.47 -3.97
N ARG A 124 3.86 -23.04 -4.27
CA ARG A 124 5.10 -22.78 -3.53
C ARG A 124 5.63 -21.36 -3.73
N GLU A 125 5.35 -20.71 -4.86
CA GLU A 125 5.73 -19.32 -5.12
C GLU A 125 4.72 -18.32 -4.52
N ILE A 126 3.50 -18.77 -4.25
CA ILE A 126 2.47 -17.97 -3.57
C ILE A 126 2.75 -17.87 -2.06
N ARG A 127 3.30 -18.92 -1.45
CA ARG A 127 3.63 -19.00 -0.01
C ARG A 127 4.98 -18.39 0.33
#